data_AF-A0A9E4EFR2-F1
#
_entry.id   AF-A0A9E4EFR2-F1
#
_cell.length_a   1.000
_cell.length_b   1.000
_cell.length_c   1.000
_cell.angle_alpha   90.00
_cell.angle_beta   90.00
_cell.angle_gamma   90.00
#
_symmetry.space_group_name_H-M   'P 1'
#
loop_
_entity.id
_entity.type
_entity.pdbx_description
1 polymer ?
#
loop_
_entity_poly.entity_id
_entity_poly.type
_entity_poly.pdbx_seq_one_letter_code
_entity_poly.pdbx_strand_id
1 'polypeptide(L)'
;MATPASNPNVPRTIKASEFKATCLKLMDEVAENGGEIVITKNGRPTARLVAYREKPQTLFGIDRGKLEILGDVVAPVDVEWEADSDPDRALNP
;
A
#
# COMPACT_ATOMS: atom_id res chain seq x y z
N MET A 1 14.50 -27.65 -19.66
CA MET A 1 13.09 -27.21 -19.51
C MET A 1 12.99 -26.48 -18.18
N ALA A 2 12.94 -25.15 -18.19
CA ALA A 2 12.82 -24.36 -16.97
C ALA A 2 11.33 -24.18 -16.64
N THR A 3 10.93 -24.63 -15.45
CA THR A 3 9.64 -24.35 -14.82
C THR A 3 9.48 -22.83 -14.65
N PRO A 4 8.36 -22.19 -15.06
CA PRO A 4 8.16 -20.79 -14.73
C PRO A 4 7.92 -20.68 -13.22
N ALA A 5 8.79 -19.94 -12.54
CA ALA A 5 8.62 -19.53 -11.16
C ALA A 5 7.25 -18.86 -11.00
N SER A 6 6.44 -19.36 -10.08
CA SER A 6 5.16 -18.74 -9.71
C SER A 6 5.46 -17.34 -9.19
N ASN A 7 5.08 -16.34 -9.98
CA ASN A 7 5.34 -14.94 -9.68
C ASN A 7 4.53 -14.57 -8.40
N PRO A 8 5.15 -14.13 -7.30
CA PRO A 8 4.49 -13.98 -5.99
C PRO A 8 3.44 -12.85 -5.94
N ASN A 9 3.16 -12.20 -7.07
CA ASN A 9 2.33 -11.01 -7.16
C ASN A 9 1.08 -11.18 -8.04
N VAL A 10 0.74 -12.43 -8.42
CA VAL A 10 -0.53 -12.70 -9.13
C VAL A 10 -1.59 -13.09 -8.10
N PRO A 11 -2.62 -12.26 -7.87
CA PRO A 11 -3.67 -12.58 -6.91
C PRO A 11 -4.42 -13.84 -7.34
N ARG A 12 -4.65 -14.76 -6.39
CA ARG A 12 -5.33 -16.03 -6.62
C ARG A 12 -6.73 -15.75 -7.18
N THR A 13 -7.08 -16.35 -8.31
CA THR A 13 -8.37 -16.11 -8.97
C THR A 13 -9.28 -17.34 -8.88
N ILE A 14 -10.51 -17.15 -8.42
CA ILE A 14 -11.52 -18.21 -8.28
C ILE A 14 -12.84 -17.85 -8.96
N LYS A 15 -13.69 -18.84 -9.21
CA LYS A 15 -15.05 -18.62 -9.72
C LYS A 15 -16.01 -18.27 -8.58
N ALA A 16 -17.07 -17.52 -8.87
CA ALA A 16 -18.13 -17.19 -7.91
C ALA A 16 -18.81 -18.44 -7.32
N SER A 17 -18.90 -19.53 -8.08
CA SER A 17 -19.42 -20.82 -7.60
C SER A 17 -18.53 -21.45 -6.54
N GLU A 18 -17.21 -21.35 -6.72
CA GLU A 18 -16.22 -21.85 -5.75
C GLU A 18 -16.22 -20.97 -4.49
N PHE A 19 -16.21 -19.65 -4.66
CA PHE A 19 -16.34 -18.70 -3.56
C PHE A 19 -17.61 -18.98 -2.72
N LYS A 20 -18.76 -19.21 -3.36
CA LYS A 20 -20.01 -19.54 -2.65
C LYS A 20 -19.90 -20.82 -1.82
N ALA A 21 -19.15 -21.83 -2.30
CA ALA A 21 -19.01 -23.11 -1.62
C ALA A 21 -18.03 -23.08 -0.44
N THR A 22 -16.99 -22.24 -0.50
CA THR A 22 -15.89 -22.22 0.49
C THR A 22 -15.69 -20.86 1.16
N CYS A 23 -16.71 -20.00 1.12
CA CYS A 23 -16.63 -18.59 1.51
C CYS A 23 -15.97 -18.35 2.87
N LEU A 24 -16.45 -19.01 3.93
CA LEU A 24 -15.94 -18.83 5.30
C LEU A 24 -14.45 -19.22 5.40
N LYS A 25 -14.10 -20.39 4.86
CA LYS A 25 -12.70 -20.85 4.83
C LYS A 25 -11.78 -19.86 4.11
N LEU A 26 -12.24 -19.29 3.00
CA LEU A 26 -11.47 -18.29 2.25
C LEU A 26 -11.34 -16.97 3.02
N MET A 27 -12.35 -16.57 3.81
CA MET A 27 -12.24 -15.41 4.70
C MET A 27 -11.18 -15.63 5.77
N ASP A 28 -11.18 -16.80 6.42
CA ASP A 28 -10.18 -17.16 7.43
C ASP A 28 -8.77 -17.18 6.82
N GLU A 29 -8.60 -17.84 5.66
CA GLU A 29 -7.32 -17.92 4.94
C GLU A 29 -6.77 -16.52 4.62
N VAL A 30 -7.62 -15.61 4.15
CA VAL A 30 -7.23 -14.24 3.81
C VAL A 30 -6.95 -13.40 5.05
N ALA A 31 -7.73 -13.57 6.12
CA ALA A 31 -7.51 -12.87 7.39
C ALA A 31 -6.18 -13.25 8.04
N GLU A 32 -5.82 -14.54 8.02
CA GLU A 32 -4.58 -15.05 8.62
C GLU A 32 -3.33 -14.70 7.79
N ASN A 33 -3.38 -14.91 6.47
CA ASN A 33 -2.19 -14.82 5.62
C ASN A 33 -2.00 -13.44 4.96
N GLY A 34 -3.00 -12.55 5.04
CA GLY A 34 -2.89 -11.19 4.51
C GLY A 34 -2.89 -11.10 2.98
N GLY A 35 -3.36 -12.14 2.29
CA GLY A 35 -3.38 -12.24 0.83
C GLY A 35 -4.63 -11.64 0.17
N GLU A 36 -4.75 -11.88 -1.14
CA GLU A 36 -5.85 -11.40 -1.95
C GLU A 36 -6.38 -12.48 -2.90
N ILE A 37 -7.71 -12.53 -3.01
CA ILE A 37 -8.42 -13.42 -3.93
C ILE A 37 -9.33 -12.62 -4.85
N VAL A 38 -9.19 -12.80 -6.17
CA VAL A 38 -10.09 -12.24 -7.19
C VAL A 38 -11.22 -13.23 -7.48
N ILE A 39 -12.46 -12.77 -7.38
CA ILE A 39 -13.67 -13.56 -7.64
C ILE A 39 -14.22 -13.19 -9.02
N THR A 40 -14.35 -14.20 -9.87
CA THR A 40 -14.84 -14.06 -11.25
C THR A 40 -16.24 -14.65 -11.44
N LYS A 41 -17.04 -14.02 -12.29
CA LYS A 41 -18.33 -14.56 -12.77
C LYS A 41 -18.30 -14.56 -14.30
N ASN A 42 -18.55 -15.71 -14.92
CA ASN A 42 -18.48 -15.89 -16.38
C ASN A 42 -17.12 -15.45 -16.97
N GLY A 43 -16.02 -15.76 -16.28
CA GLY A 43 -14.65 -15.41 -16.70
C GLY A 43 -14.27 -13.94 -16.51
N ARG A 44 -15.18 -13.09 -15.99
CA ARG A 44 -14.92 -11.67 -15.73
C ARG A 44 -14.69 -11.43 -14.24
N PRO A 45 -13.65 -10.71 -13.83
CA PRO A 45 -13.46 -10.27 -12.44
C PRO A 45 -14.65 -9.42 -11.96
N THR A 46 -15.16 -9.69 -10.77
CA THR A 46 -16.35 -9.01 -10.22
C THR A 46 -16.18 -8.52 -8.79
N ALA A 47 -15.37 -9.21 -7.98
CA ALA A 47 -15.08 -8.81 -6.61
C ALA A 47 -13.68 -9.25 -6.20
N ARG A 48 -13.17 -8.72 -5.10
CA ARG A 48 -11.91 -9.12 -4.47
C ARG A 48 -12.14 -9.32 -2.97
N LEU A 49 -11.58 -10.39 -2.42
CA LEU A 49 -11.51 -10.63 -0.99
C LEU A 49 -10.09 -10.28 -0.53
N VAL A 50 -10.01 -9.37 0.44
CA VAL A 50 -8.75 -8.88 1.03
C VAL A 50 -8.87 -8.91 2.54
N ALA A 51 -7.74 -9.04 3.23
CA ALA A 51 -7.70 -9.03 4.69
C ALA A 51 -8.24 -7.71 5.22
N TYR A 52 -9.11 -7.77 6.23
CA TYR A 52 -9.53 -6.59 6.94
C TYR A 52 -8.36 -6.08 7.80
N ARG A 53 -7.93 -4.84 7.56
CA ARG A 53 -6.90 -4.17 8.35
C ARG A 53 -7.47 -2.85 8.87
N GLU A 54 -7.34 -2.63 10.17
CA GLU A 54 -7.64 -1.33 10.76
C GLU A 54 -6.68 -0.30 10.15
N LYS A 55 -7.25 0.66 9.42
CA LYS A 55 -6.48 1.81 8.97
C LYS A 55 -6.34 2.77 10.14
N PRO A 56 -5.13 3.29 10.41
CA PRO A 56 -4.98 4.32 11.42
C PRO A 56 -5.85 5.52 11.04
N GLN A 57 -6.50 6.14 12.03
CA GLN A 57 -7.38 7.29 11.80
C GLN A 57 -6.62 8.51 11.24
N THR A 58 -5.30 8.55 11.47
CA THR A 58 -4.41 9.62 10.99
C THR A 58 -3.07 9.04 10.58
N LEU A 59 -2.43 9.68 9.60
CA LEU A 59 -1.03 9.41 9.25
C LEU A 59 -0.05 10.08 10.24
N PHE A 60 -0.55 11.04 11.03
CA PHE A 60 0.28 11.77 11.98
C PHE A 60 0.86 10.81 13.03
N GLY A 61 2.19 10.67 13.04
CA GLY A 61 2.90 9.81 13.98
C GLY A 61 2.95 8.32 13.61
N ILE A 62 2.62 7.92 12.38
CA ILE A 62 2.71 6.51 11.92
C ILE A 62 4.12 5.90 12.07
N ASP A 63 5.14 6.75 12.09
CA ASP A 63 6.55 6.39 12.25
C ASP A 63 7.15 6.87 13.59
N ARG A 64 6.31 7.24 14.55
CA ARG A 64 6.76 7.57 15.91
C ARG A 64 7.55 6.38 16.48
N GLY A 65 8.79 6.63 16.87
CA GLY A 65 9.69 5.60 17.42
C GLY A 65 10.34 4.68 16.38
N LYS A 66 10.08 4.88 15.07
CA LYS A 66 10.78 4.18 13.98
C LYS A 66 11.88 5.02 13.33
N LEU A 67 11.91 6.33 13.63
CA LEU A 67 12.88 7.28 13.11
C LEU A 67 13.85 7.68 14.20
N GLU A 68 15.12 7.74 13.84
CA GLU A 68 16.21 8.24 14.67
C GLU A 68 16.82 9.47 14.00
N ILE A 69 17.04 10.52 14.79
CA ILE A 69 17.71 11.73 14.33
C ILE A 69 19.22 11.49 14.42
N LEU A 70 19.88 11.33 13.27
CA LEU A 70 21.32 11.00 13.19
C LEU A 70 22.26 12.22 13.24
N GLY A 71 21.71 13.44 13.27
CA GLY A 71 22.48 14.68 13.24
C GLY A 71 21.62 15.91 13.52
N ASP A 72 22.18 17.10 13.33
CA ASP A 72 21.41 18.34 13.47
C ASP A 72 20.51 18.54 12.23
N VAL A 73 19.20 18.56 12.46
CA VAL A 73 18.18 18.75 11.42
C VAL A 73 17.65 20.18 11.36
N VAL A 74 18.10 21.05 12.26
CA VAL A 74 17.65 22.44 12.39
C VAL A 74 18.74 23.41 11.94
N ALA A 75 20.01 22.99 11.98
CA ALA A 75 21.12 23.78 11.49
C ALA A 75 20.93 24.21 10.02
N PRO A 76 21.36 25.43 9.67
CA PRO A 76 21.32 25.90 8.29
C PRO A 76 22.20 25.02 7.40
N VAL A 77 21.73 24.79 6.18
CA VAL A 77 22.50 24.13 5.12
C VAL A 77 23.29 25.18 4.33
N ASP A 78 24.51 24.87 3.93
CA ASP A 78 25.38 25.76 3.13
C ASP A 78 25.00 25.70 1.64
N VAL A 79 23.72 25.90 1.36
CA VAL A 79 23.16 25.99 0.02
C VAL A 79 22.10 27.09 -0.02
N GLU A 80 22.11 27.86 -1.11
CA GLU A 80 21.09 28.87 -1.36
C GLU A 80 19.76 28.19 -1.72
N TRP A 81 18.68 28.61 -1.06
CA TRP A 81 17.34 28.10 -1.33
C TRP A 81 16.69 28.92 -2.44
N GLU A 82 16.22 28.27 -3.50
CA GLU A 82 15.52 28.95 -4.61
C GLU A 82 14.32 29.79 -4.14
N ALA A 83 13.67 29.40 -3.03
CA ALA A 83 12.55 30.15 -2.44
C ALA A 83 12.95 31.54 -1.88
N ASP A 84 14.22 31.74 -1.55
CA ASP A 84 14.76 33.02 -1.06
C ASP A 84 15.26 33.91 -2.21
N SER A 85 15.58 33.32 -3.36
CA SER A 85 16.10 34.01 -4.54
C SER A 85 15.03 34.34 -5.59
N ASP A 86 13.76 34.00 -5.35
CA ASP A 86 12.65 34.24 -6.29
C ASP A 86 12.40 35.75 -6.52
N PRO A 87 12.72 36.28 -7.72
CA PRO A 87 12.52 37.70 -8.03
C PRO A 87 11.05 38.11 -8.11
N ASP A 88 10.11 37.16 -8.31
CA ASP A 88 8.68 37.47 -8.38
C ASP A 88 8.12 37.86 -7.00
N ARG A 89 8.74 37.40 -5.90
CA ARG A 89 8.37 37.78 -4.52
C ARG A 89 8.69 39.25 -4.21
N ALA A 90 9.67 39.86 -4.89
CA ALA A 90 9.98 41.28 -4.75
C ALA A 90 8.97 42.21 -5.46
N LEU A 91 8.16 41.66 -6.39
CA LEU A 91 7.22 42.41 -7.23
C LEU A 91 5.78 42.38 -6.73
N ASN A 92 5.45 41.57 -5.72
CA ASN A 92 4.12 41.53 -5.11
C ASN A 92 4.22 41.28 -3.59
N PRO A 93 4.40 42.35 -2.78
CA PRO A 93 4.57 42.26 -1.33
C PRO A 93 3.32 41.80 -0.57
#